data_AF-A0A7I8DE75-F1
#
_entry.id   AF-A0A7I8DE75-F1
#
_cell.length_a   1.000
_cell.length_b   1.000
_cell.length_c   1.000
_cell.angle_alpha   90.00
_cell.angle_beta   90.00
_cell.angle_gamma   90.00
#
_symmetry.space_group_name_H-M   'P 1'
#
loop_
_entity.id
_entity.type
_entity.pdbx_description
1 polymer ?
#
loop_
_entity_poly.entity_id
_entity_poly.type
_entity_poly.pdbx_seq_one_letter_code
_entity_poly.pdbx_strand_id
1 'polypeptide(L)'
;MAICPIVKGDVPILRQPCKPISDFDQSVRQLLDDLTDTMCHHAGVGLAAPQIGISLQAAVVDIGTGPLELLNPVIRKEEGTQSSVESCLSFPGTTLKLERPEKIWVSAKNSSGEDIRLEAFGFLARVICHEIDHLNGVLFFDRMTEEQFFSQLFDQIGTGNFSSSTESGNTQRSTRSEMEDIRLAADFFADSIWKLELGLDLLRNHAANRRQAWERLHKISKQLAQAVQKWEND
;
A
#
# COMPACT_ATOMS: atom_id res chain seq x y z
N MET A 1 -15.84 -17.35 2.51
CA MET A 1 -14.71 -16.95 3.37
C MET A 1 -13.49 -17.63 2.81
N ALA A 2 -12.90 -16.93 1.85
CA ALA A 2 -11.79 -17.34 1.02
C ALA A 2 -10.74 -16.22 1.00
N ILE A 3 -9.46 -16.59 1.03
CA ILE A 3 -8.38 -15.64 0.83
C ILE A 3 -8.32 -15.32 -0.67
N CYS A 4 -8.59 -14.08 -1.02
CA CYS A 4 -8.59 -13.61 -2.40
C CYS A 4 -7.19 -13.16 -2.83
N PRO A 5 -6.78 -13.41 -4.09
CA PRO A 5 -5.55 -12.84 -4.63
C PRO A 5 -5.60 -11.31 -4.66
N ILE A 6 -4.54 -10.66 -4.17
CA ILE A 6 -4.40 -9.21 -4.23
C ILE A 6 -3.90 -8.78 -5.60
N VAL A 7 -4.62 -7.84 -6.22
CA VAL A 7 -4.23 -7.13 -7.43
C VAL A 7 -3.06 -6.20 -7.13
N LYS A 8 -1.98 -6.32 -7.91
CA LYS A 8 -0.73 -5.58 -7.70
C LYS A 8 -0.43 -4.61 -8.83
N GLY A 9 0.23 -3.52 -8.50
CA GLY A 9 0.76 -2.54 -9.45
C GLY A 9 -0.27 -1.50 -9.92
N ASP A 10 0.17 -0.61 -10.79
CA ASP A 10 -0.68 0.41 -11.40
C ASP A 10 -1.49 -0.17 -12.56
N VAL A 11 -2.62 -0.79 -12.24
CA VAL A 11 -3.50 -1.46 -13.20
C VAL A 11 -4.89 -0.84 -13.27
N PRO A 12 -5.61 -0.95 -14.40
CA PRO A 12 -6.87 -0.22 -14.63
C PRO A 12 -7.93 -0.37 -13.55
N ILE A 13 -8.04 -1.56 -12.92
CA ILE A 13 -9.05 -1.81 -11.88
C ILE A 13 -8.80 -1.01 -10.60
N LEU A 14 -7.55 -0.63 -10.31
CA LEU A 14 -7.19 0.21 -9.16
C LEU A 14 -7.25 1.72 -9.47
N ARG A 15 -7.54 2.09 -10.72
CA ARG A 15 -7.61 3.47 -11.21
C ARG A 15 -9.03 3.94 -11.52
N GLN A 16 -10.02 3.06 -11.36
CA GLN A 16 -11.41 3.35 -11.67
C GLN A 16 -12.20 3.59 -10.39
N PRO A 17 -12.97 4.69 -10.30
CA PRO A 17 -13.93 4.87 -9.22
C PRO A 17 -14.90 3.70 -9.14
N CYS A 18 -15.03 3.11 -7.96
CA CYS A 18 -15.86 1.94 -7.71
C CYS A 18 -17.35 2.31 -7.68
N LYS A 19 -18.20 1.35 -8.07
CA LYS A 19 -19.66 1.54 -8.09
C LYS A 19 -20.22 1.54 -6.67
N PRO A 20 -21.18 2.43 -6.35
CA PRO A 20 -21.87 2.39 -5.07
C PRO A 20 -22.70 1.11 -4.95
N ILE A 21 -22.80 0.58 -3.73
CA ILE A 21 -23.61 -0.57 -3.38
C ILE A 21 -25.04 -0.09 -3.07
N SER A 22 -26.02 -0.61 -3.80
CA SER A 22 -27.45 -0.37 -3.58
C SER A 22 -28.12 -1.47 -2.76
N ASP A 23 -27.68 -2.72 -2.94
CA ASP A 23 -28.32 -3.91 -2.40
C ASP A 23 -27.43 -4.54 -1.33
N PHE A 24 -27.88 -4.51 -0.07
CA PHE A 24 -27.13 -4.97 1.10
C PHE A 24 -27.51 -6.40 1.48
N ASP A 25 -27.26 -7.31 0.53
CA ASP A 25 -27.65 -8.72 0.65
C ASP A 25 -26.50 -9.60 1.19
N GLN A 26 -26.69 -10.92 1.09
CA GLN A 26 -25.67 -11.88 1.53
C GLN A 26 -24.37 -11.80 0.71
N SER A 27 -24.41 -11.35 -0.55
CA SER A 27 -23.21 -11.24 -1.38
C SER A 27 -22.30 -10.10 -0.89
N VAL A 28 -22.87 -9.00 -0.41
CA VAL A 28 -22.09 -7.91 0.20
C VAL A 28 -21.46 -8.33 1.52
N ARG A 29 -22.17 -9.12 2.34
CA ARG A 29 -21.59 -9.69 3.56
C ARG A 29 -20.45 -10.63 3.23
N GLN A 30 -20.63 -11.49 2.23
CA GLN A 30 -19.57 -12.40 1.79
C GLN A 30 -18.34 -11.63 1.25
N LEU A 31 -18.54 -10.49 0.58
CA LEU A 31 -17.47 -9.62 0.14
C LEU A 31 -16.70 -9.01 1.31
N LEU A 32 -17.39 -8.47 2.31
CA LEU A 32 -16.76 -7.90 3.51
C LEU A 32 -15.96 -8.97 4.26
N ASP A 33 -16.55 -10.15 4.39
CA ASP A 33 -15.94 -11.35 4.93
C ASP A 33 -14.64 -11.73 4.19
N ASP A 34 -14.68 -11.86 2.86
CA ASP A 34 -13.50 -12.22 2.06
C ASP A 34 -12.43 -11.12 2.11
N LEU A 35 -12.83 -9.84 2.19
CA LEU A 35 -11.92 -8.71 2.42
C LEU A 35 -11.22 -8.81 3.78
N THR A 36 -11.97 -9.07 4.85
CA THR A 36 -11.41 -9.22 6.20
C THR A 36 -10.45 -10.39 6.28
N ASP A 37 -10.83 -11.55 5.74
CA ASP A 37 -9.95 -12.74 5.72
C ASP A 37 -8.65 -12.48 4.94
N THR A 38 -8.77 -11.85 3.77
CA THR A 38 -7.62 -11.51 2.91
C THR A 38 -6.71 -10.49 3.60
N MET A 39 -7.28 -9.44 4.19
CA MET A 39 -6.54 -8.42 4.95
C MET A 39 -5.76 -9.06 6.10
N CYS A 40 -6.44 -9.89 6.91
CA CYS A 40 -5.82 -10.60 8.04
C CYS A 40 -4.72 -11.56 7.59
N HIS A 41 -4.95 -12.32 6.52
CA HIS A 41 -3.95 -13.24 5.96
C HIS A 41 -2.65 -12.54 5.56
N HIS A 42 -2.76 -11.33 5.02
CA HIS A 42 -1.62 -10.51 4.61
C HIS A 42 -1.09 -9.57 5.69
N ALA A 43 -1.56 -9.71 6.94
CA ALA A 43 -1.22 -8.82 8.06
C ALA A 43 -1.41 -7.32 7.74
N GLY A 44 -2.41 -7.01 6.91
CA GLY A 44 -2.82 -5.65 6.59
C GLY A 44 -3.70 -5.04 7.68
N VAL A 45 -3.84 -3.72 7.64
CA VAL A 45 -4.74 -2.96 8.53
C VAL A 45 -5.93 -2.35 7.80
N GLY A 46 -5.96 -2.47 6.47
CA GLY A 46 -7.02 -2.01 5.59
C GLY A 46 -6.98 -2.77 4.27
N LEU A 47 -8.15 -2.98 3.67
CA LEU A 47 -8.28 -3.54 2.32
C LEU A 47 -9.59 -3.08 1.66
N ALA A 48 -9.48 -2.62 0.41
CA ALA A 48 -10.61 -2.20 -0.41
C ALA A 48 -10.95 -3.26 -1.49
N ALA A 49 -12.24 -3.42 -1.80
CA ALA A 49 -12.75 -4.30 -2.86
C ALA A 49 -11.98 -4.29 -4.19
N PRO A 50 -11.57 -3.13 -4.78
CA PRO A 50 -10.82 -3.13 -6.03
C PRO A 50 -9.48 -3.88 -5.92
N GLN A 51 -8.88 -3.96 -4.73
CA GLN A 51 -7.63 -4.69 -4.49
C GLN A 51 -7.78 -6.20 -4.58
N ILE A 52 -8.99 -6.74 -4.49
CA ILE A 52 -9.29 -8.16 -4.78
C ILE A 52 -10.03 -8.31 -6.12
N GLY A 53 -10.02 -7.28 -6.96
CA GLY A 53 -10.60 -7.30 -8.30
C GLY A 53 -12.10 -7.03 -8.37
N ILE A 54 -12.70 -6.44 -7.32
CA ILE A 54 -14.14 -6.16 -7.26
C ILE A 54 -14.38 -4.65 -7.25
N SER A 55 -15.00 -4.10 -8.29
CA SER A 55 -15.25 -2.66 -8.43
C SER A 55 -16.53 -2.21 -7.71
N LEU A 56 -16.55 -2.35 -6.38
CA LEU A 56 -17.63 -1.91 -5.50
C LEU A 56 -17.09 -1.03 -4.35
N GLN A 57 -17.91 -0.10 -3.88
CA GLN A 57 -17.59 0.80 -2.76
C GLN A 57 -17.66 0.07 -1.41
N ALA A 58 -16.73 -0.86 -1.19
CA ALA A 58 -16.60 -1.62 0.05
C ALA A 58 -15.13 -1.69 0.49
N ALA A 59 -14.88 -1.37 1.75
CA ALA A 59 -13.58 -1.53 2.38
C ALA A 59 -13.73 -2.03 3.81
N VAL A 60 -12.69 -2.66 4.32
CA VAL A 60 -12.55 -3.07 5.72
C VAL A 60 -11.30 -2.45 6.31
N VAL A 61 -11.35 -2.08 7.59
CA VAL A 61 -10.22 -1.51 8.33
C VAL A 61 -10.16 -2.16 9.70
N ASP A 62 -9.00 -2.65 10.12
CA ASP A 62 -8.77 -3.13 11.49
C ASP A 62 -7.39 -2.72 11.98
N ILE A 63 -7.37 -1.93 13.06
CA ILE A 63 -6.15 -1.47 13.73
C ILE A 63 -5.92 -2.17 15.08
N GLY A 64 -6.54 -3.34 15.29
CA GLY A 64 -6.49 -4.13 16.52
C GLY A 64 -7.69 -3.93 17.44
N THR A 65 -8.75 -3.26 16.97
CA THR A 65 -10.00 -3.04 17.73
C THR A 65 -11.17 -3.85 17.18
N GLY A 66 -10.93 -4.66 16.15
CA GLY A 66 -11.94 -5.39 15.40
C GLY A 66 -12.26 -4.69 14.06
N PRO A 67 -12.78 -5.46 13.08
CA PRO A 67 -12.98 -4.97 11.73
C PRO A 67 -14.10 -3.92 11.67
N LEU A 68 -13.76 -2.77 11.12
CA LEU A 68 -14.67 -1.71 10.72
C LEU A 68 -15.02 -1.90 9.24
N GLU A 69 -16.28 -2.25 8.98
CA GLU A 69 -16.83 -2.38 7.63
C GLU A 69 -17.31 -1.02 7.13
N LEU A 70 -16.88 -0.63 5.92
CA LEU A 70 -17.17 0.66 5.32
C LEU A 70 -17.76 0.46 3.92
N LEU A 71 -19.09 0.51 3.82
CA LEU A 71 -19.80 0.52 2.54
C LEU A 71 -20.17 1.95 2.13
N ASN A 72 -19.96 2.31 0.87
CA ASN A 72 -20.19 3.66 0.33
C ASN A 72 -19.62 4.79 1.22
N PRO A 73 -18.36 4.69 1.71
CA PRO A 73 -17.82 5.68 2.64
C PRO A 73 -17.59 7.03 1.98
N VAL A 74 -17.87 8.10 2.72
CA VAL A 74 -17.64 9.49 2.31
C VAL A 74 -17.06 10.28 3.47
N ILE A 75 -15.89 10.90 3.25
CA ILE A 75 -15.32 11.88 4.18
C ILE A 75 -16.17 13.16 4.10
N ARG A 76 -16.74 13.57 5.24
CA ARG A 76 -17.61 14.76 5.37
C ARG A 76 -16.86 15.98 5.84
N LYS A 77 -15.78 15.78 6.60
CA LYS A 77 -14.97 16.84 7.18
C LYS A 77 -13.56 16.31 7.45
N GLU A 78 -12.58 17.18 7.29
CA GLU A 78 -11.17 16.95 7.56
C GLU A 78 -10.65 18.10 8.43
N GLU A 79 -9.78 17.77 9.39
CA GLU A 79 -9.10 18.75 10.25
C GLU A 79 -7.66 18.35 10.51
N GLY A 80 -6.78 19.36 10.60
CA GLY A 80 -5.36 19.18 10.87
C GLY A 80 -4.61 18.46 9.74
N THR A 81 -3.32 18.25 9.95
CA THR A 81 -2.46 17.53 9.01
C THR A 81 -1.44 16.72 9.78
N GLN A 82 -1.17 15.50 9.31
CA GLN A 82 -0.20 14.58 9.85
C GLN A 82 0.72 14.07 8.74
N SER A 83 2.02 14.06 9.02
CA SER A 83 3.04 13.52 8.12
C SER A 83 3.40 12.12 8.57
N SER A 84 3.11 11.11 7.76
CA SER A 84 3.39 9.74 8.17
C SER A 84 3.60 8.79 7.00
N VAL A 85 4.08 7.60 7.35
CA VAL A 85 4.54 6.58 6.40
C VAL A 85 3.41 5.60 6.08
N GLU A 86 3.07 5.45 4.80
CA GLU A 86 2.10 4.46 4.31
C GLU A 86 2.77 3.39 3.46
N SER A 87 2.13 2.21 3.46
CA SER A 87 2.41 1.12 2.52
C SER A 87 1.05 0.58 2.04
N CYS A 88 1.07 -0.18 0.95
CA CYS A 88 -0.14 -0.73 0.35
C CYS A 88 0.09 -2.18 -0.06
N LEU A 89 -0.87 -3.07 0.19
CA LEU A 89 -0.77 -4.48 -0.19
C LEU A 89 -0.72 -4.69 -1.73
N SER A 90 -1.28 -3.75 -2.50
CA SER A 90 -1.17 -3.71 -3.96
C SER A 90 0.20 -3.23 -4.45
N PHE A 91 1.03 -2.64 -3.58
CA PHE A 91 2.38 -2.14 -3.88
C PHE A 91 3.39 -2.66 -2.85
N PRO A 92 3.60 -3.99 -2.76
CA PRO A 92 4.43 -4.62 -1.74
C PRO A 92 5.86 -4.05 -1.75
N GLY A 93 6.44 -3.80 -0.57
CA GLY A 93 7.80 -3.26 -0.45
C GLY A 93 7.92 -1.75 -0.73
N THR A 94 6.87 -1.09 -1.24
CA THR A 94 6.83 0.38 -1.37
C THR A 94 6.29 1.01 -0.09
N THR A 95 7.08 1.93 0.45
CA THR A 95 6.72 2.68 1.64
C THR A 95 6.94 4.17 1.37
N LEU A 96 5.91 5.01 1.49
CA LEU A 96 6.04 6.44 1.19
C LEU A 96 5.58 7.28 2.37
N LYS A 97 6.29 8.37 2.62
CA LYS A 97 5.88 9.42 3.54
C LYS A 97 4.98 10.40 2.80
N LEU A 98 3.76 10.58 3.30
CA LEU A 98 2.79 11.54 2.77
C LEU A 98 2.02 12.24 3.90
N GLU A 99 1.34 13.31 3.51
CA GLU A 99 0.47 14.08 4.40
C GLU A 99 -0.98 13.56 4.31
N ARG A 100 -1.62 13.41 5.46
CA ARG A 100 -3.05 13.11 5.60
C ARG A 100 -3.71 14.06 6.59
N PRO A 101 -5.04 14.20 6.59
CA PRO A 101 -5.73 14.85 7.70
C PRO A 101 -5.41 14.15 9.03
N GLU A 102 -5.17 14.91 10.08
CA GLU A 102 -5.01 14.36 11.44
C GLU A 102 -6.34 13.76 11.94
N LYS A 103 -7.45 14.35 11.50
CA LYS A 103 -8.79 14.00 11.95
C LYS A 103 -9.80 14.04 10.81
N ILE A 104 -10.69 13.05 10.75
CA ILE A 104 -11.74 12.94 9.74
C ILE A 104 -13.09 12.55 10.36
N TRP A 105 -14.17 12.98 9.71
CA TRP A 105 -15.53 12.50 9.97
C TRP A 105 -16.05 11.80 8.73
N VAL A 106 -16.46 10.55 8.88
CA VAL A 106 -16.88 9.69 7.78
C VAL A 106 -18.33 9.28 7.94
N SER A 107 -19.09 9.32 6.85
CA SER A 107 -20.39 8.65 6.74
C SER A 107 -20.21 7.42 5.85
N ALA A 108 -20.71 6.28 6.29
CA ALA A 108 -20.70 5.03 5.52
C ALA A 108 -21.97 4.24 5.84
N LYS A 109 -22.07 3.02 5.31
CA LYS A 109 -23.07 2.02 5.66
C LYS A 109 -22.39 0.78 6.21
N ASN A 110 -23.04 0.11 7.17
CA ASN A 110 -22.62 -1.21 7.66
C ASN A 110 -23.10 -2.34 6.73
N SER A 111 -22.73 -3.59 7.02
CA SER A 111 -23.19 -4.80 6.32
C SER A 111 -24.70 -5.01 6.23
N SER A 112 -25.49 -4.33 7.07
CA SER A 112 -26.97 -4.33 7.01
C SER A 112 -27.54 -3.17 6.20
N GLY A 113 -26.71 -2.26 5.68
CA GLY A 113 -27.10 -1.07 4.92
C GLY A 113 -27.49 0.14 5.79
N GLU A 114 -27.35 0.03 7.10
CA GLU A 114 -27.66 1.09 8.05
C GLU A 114 -26.56 2.17 8.02
N ASP A 115 -26.96 3.43 8.13
CA ASP A 115 -26.01 4.54 8.13
C ASP A 115 -25.16 4.55 9.40
N ILE A 116 -23.84 4.57 9.22
CA ILE A 116 -22.87 4.76 10.29
C ILE A 116 -22.16 6.10 10.10
N ARG A 117 -21.88 6.75 11.22
CA ARG A 117 -21.05 7.96 11.27
C ARG A 117 -19.98 7.74 12.32
N LEU A 118 -18.74 8.02 11.94
CA LEU A 118 -17.61 7.86 12.83
C LEU A 118 -16.65 9.03 12.69
N GLU A 119 -15.95 9.27 13.80
CA GLU A 119 -14.84 10.21 13.90
C GLU A 119 -13.57 9.38 14.07
N ALA A 120 -12.58 9.64 13.23
CA ALA A 120 -11.29 8.96 13.27
C ALA A 120 -10.16 9.97 13.38
N PHE A 121 -9.09 9.59 14.07
CA PHE A 121 -7.91 10.41 14.32
C PHE A 121 -6.63 9.61 14.10
N GLY A 122 -5.52 10.32 13.86
CA GLY A 122 -4.18 9.75 13.73
C GLY A 122 -4.14 8.56 12.77
N PHE A 123 -3.69 7.41 13.27
CA PHE A 123 -3.51 6.22 12.43
C PHE A 123 -4.81 5.72 11.77
N LEU A 124 -5.92 5.70 12.50
CA LEU A 124 -7.20 5.23 11.95
C LEU A 124 -7.68 6.16 10.82
N ALA A 125 -7.55 7.48 11.00
CA ALA A 125 -7.90 8.45 9.98
C ALA A 125 -7.09 8.23 8.70
N ARG A 126 -5.79 7.96 8.84
CA ARG A 126 -4.90 7.65 7.71
C ARG A 126 -5.34 6.41 6.95
N VAL A 127 -5.59 5.29 7.65
CA VAL A 127 -5.99 4.04 7.00
C VAL A 127 -7.31 4.22 6.27
N ILE A 128 -8.30 4.86 6.90
CA ILE A 128 -9.59 5.12 6.24
C ILE A 128 -9.43 6.03 5.01
N CYS A 129 -8.61 7.08 5.08
CA CYS A 129 -8.30 7.90 3.90
C CYS A 129 -7.67 7.07 2.77
N HIS A 130 -6.77 6.15 3.10
CA HIS A 130 -6.12 5.26 2.13
C HIS A 130 -7.13 4.33 1.45
N GLU A 131 -8.01 3.69 2.22
CA GLU A 131 -9.02 2.79 1.64
C GLU A 131 -10.05 3.56 0.80
N ILE A 132 -10.46 4.75 1.24
CA ILE A 132 -11.36 5.62 0.45
C ILE A 132 -10.69 6.07 -0.85
N ASP A 133 -9.37 6.31 -0.85
CA ASP A 133 -8.64 6.61 -2.10
C ASP A 133 -8.74 5.44 -3.08
N HIS A 134 -8.51 4.20 -2.64
CA HIS A 134 -8.69 3.02 -3.48
C HIS A 134 -10.09 2.91 -4.09
N LEU A 135 -11.13 3.17 -3.30
CA LEU A 135 -12.52 3.16 -3.79
C LEU A 135 -12.79 4.25 -4.84
N ASN A 136 -12.00 5.32 -4.85
CA ASN A 136 -12.08 6.40 -5.83
C ASN A 136 -11.10 6.25 -6.99
N GLY A 137 -10.34 5.15 -7.05
CA GLY A 137 -9.32 4.92 -8.08
C GLY A 137 -8.07 5.80 -7.91
N VAL A 138 -7.83 6.30 -6.70
CA VAL A 138 -6.67 7.10 -6.32
C VAL A 138 -5.69 6.20 -5.59
N LEU A 139 -4.43 6.25 -5.97
CA LEU A 139 -3.34 5.54 -5.30
C LEU A 139 -2.58 6.50 -4.39
N PHE A 140 -2.05 6.01 -3.28
CA PHE A 140 -1.40 6.83 -2.27
C PHE A 140 -0.24 7.70 -2.80
N PHE A 141 0.46 7.27 -3.86
CA PHE A 141 1.50 8.09 -4.51
C PHE A 141 0.95 9.21 -5.41
N ASP A 142 -0.34 9.21 -5.77
CA ASP A 142 -0.98 10.34 -6.47
C ASP A 142 -1.15 11.56 -5.56
N ARG A 143 -1.04 11.38 -4.23
CA ARG A 143 -1.14 12.44 -3.23
C ARG A 143 0.15 13.25 -3.06
N MET A 144 1.18 12.98 -3.86
CA MET A 144 2.45 13.70 -3.85
C MET A 144 2.87 14.09 -5.27
N THR A 145 3.83 15.01 -5.37
CA THR A 145 4.41 15.36 -6.67
C THR A 145 5.29 14.23 -7.17
N GLU A 146 5.46 14.13 -8.49
CA GLU A 146 6.39 13.15 -9.09
C GLU A 146 7.82 13.31 -8.54
N GLU A 147 8.27 14.54 -8.29
CA GLU A 147 9.58 14.80 -7.69
C GLU A 147 9.71 14.17 -6.31
N GLN A 148 8.68 14.35 -5.45
CA GLN A 148 8.62 13.76 -4.12
C GLN A 148 8.59 12.23 -4.19
N PHE A 149 7.76 11.67 -5.08
CA PHE A 149 7.65 10.22 -5.29
C PHE A 149 9.00 9.62 -5.69
N PHE A 150 9.62 10.14 -6.75
CA PHE A 150 10.89 9.60 -7.23
C PHE A 150 12.02 9.82 -6.22
N SER A 151 12.04 10.94 -5.49
CA SER A 151 13.02 11.13 -4.41
C SER A 151 12.92 10.00 -3.40
N GLN A 152 11.71 9.74 -2.87
CA GLN A 152 11.50 8.73 -1.83
C GLN A 152 11.71 7.29 -2.34
N LEU A 153 11.28 6.99 -3.56
CA LEU A 153 11.47 5.68 -4.18
C LEU A 153 12.96 5.38 -4.37
N PHE A 154 13.73 6.36 -4.87
CA PHE A 154 15.16 6.18 -5.11
C PHE A 154 15.98 6.21 -3.84
N ASP A 155 15.58 6.95 -2.82
CA ASP A 155 16.19 6.85 -1.49
C ASP A 155 16.04 5.43 -0.93
N GLN A 156 14.88 4.79 -1.11
CA GLN A 156 14.68 3.39 -0.68
C GLN A 156 15.55 2.39 -1.43
N ILE A 157 15.76 2.58 -2.73
CA ILE A 157 16.65 1.73 -3.53
C ILE A 157 18.12 1.96 -3.14
N GLY A 158 18.52 3.22 -2.89
CA GLY A 158 19.90 3.59 -2.57
C GLY A 158 20.30 3.32 -1.11
N THR A 159 19.35 3.18 -0.19
CA THR A 159 19.63 2.99 1.25
C THR A 159 19.59 1.54 1.72
N GLY A 160 19.06 0.60 0.93
CA GLY A 160 18.98 -0.81 1.34
C GLY A 160 18.28 -1.00 2.69
N ASN A 161 17.20 -0.25 2.95
CA ASN A 161 16.48 -0.33 4.22
C ASN A 161 15.64 -1.62 4.29
N PHE A 162 16.24 -2.63 4.91
CA PHE A 162 15.63 -3.87 5.38
C PHE A 162 14.60 -3.56 6.47
N SER A 163 13.32 -3.52 6.11
CA SER A 163 12.23 -3.69 7.08
C SER A 163 11.61 -5.06 6.89
N SER A 164 12.26 -6.08 7.46
CA SER A 164 11.55 -7.32 7.74
C SER A 164 10.51 -7.02 8.82
N SER A 165 9.25 -7.28 8.51
CA SER A 165 8.23 -7.56 9.51
C SER A 165 8.63 -8.86 10.23
N THR A 166 9.51 -8.75 11.22
CA THR A 166 9.81 -9.82 12.18
C THR A 166 9.92 -9.24 13.59
N GLU A 167 8.86 -9.47 14.35
CA GLU A 167 8.78 -9.69 15.80
C GLU A 167 9.79 -8.98 16.72
N SER A 168 9.24 -8.12 17.57
CA SER A 168 9.85 -7.69 18.83
C SER A 168 10.07 -8.88 19.76
N GLY A 169 11.34 -9.27 19.98
CA GLY A 169 11.73 -10.32 20.90
C GLY A 169 13.22 -10.24 21.28
N ASN A 170 13.49 -10.32 22.58
CA ASN A 170 14.73 -9.98 23.27
C ASN A 170 15.94 -10.92 22.97
N THR A 171 17.15 -10.34 22.92
CA THR A 171 18.48 -10.90 23.25
C THR A 171 18.83 -12.33 22.80
N GLN A 172 19.57 -12.48 21.70
CA GLN A 172 20.87 -13.21 21.63
C GLN A 172 21.41 -13.19 20.20
N ARG A 173 22.64 -12.69 20.05
CA ARG A 173 23.42 -12.71 18.80
C ARG A 173 23.93 -14.13 18.57
N SER A 174 23.08 -15.02 18.06
CA SER A 174 23.43 -16.41 17.75
C SER A 174 23.38 -16.63 16.24
N THR A 175 24.54 -16.94 15.66
CA THR A 175 24.76 -17.56 14.32
C THR A 175 23.63 -17.39 13.31
N ARG A 176 23.63 -16.24 12.61
CA ARG A 176 22.87 -16.09 11.36
C ARG A 176 23.37 -17.11 10.35
N SER A 177 22.47 -17.91 9.77
CA SER A 177 22.84 -18.95 8.81
C SER A 177 23.20 -18.29 7.47
N GLU A 178 24.21 -18.80 6.75
CA GLU A 178 24.54 -18.35 5.38
C GLU A 178 23.31 -18.40 4.45
N MET A 179 22.39 -19.35 4.68
CA MET A 179 21.12 -19.43 3.93
C MET A 179 20.16 -18.27 4.25
N GLU A 180 20.20 -17.71 5.46
CA GLU A 180 19.42 -16.52 5.80
C GLU A 180 19.98 -15.29 5.10
N ASP A 181 21.31 -15.12 5.06
CA ASP A 181 21.95 -14.02 4.33
C ASP A 181 21.70 -14.08 2.81
N ILE A 182 21.75 -15.28 2.22
CA ILE A 182 21.40 -15.49 0.79
C ILE A 182 19.93 -15.15 0.54
N ARG A 183 19.02 -15.57 1.44
CA ARG A 183 17.59 -15.27 1.31
C ARG A 183 17.32 -13.77 1.43
N LEU A 184 17.95 -13.11 2.39
CA LEU A 184 17.91 -11.65 2.53
C LEU A 184 18.39 -10.91 1.28
N ALA A 185 19.50 -11.37 0.69
CA ALA A 185 20.03 -10.79 -0.54
C ALA A 185 19.07 -11.01 -1.71
N ALA A 186 18.51 -12.22 -1.84
CA ALA A 186 17.51 -12.53 -2.87
C ALA A 186 16.25 -11.67 -2.72
N ASP A 187 15.75 -11.49 -1.50
CA ASP A 187 14.59 -10.65 -1.19
C ASP A 187 14.90 -9.17 -1.52
N PHE A 188 16.12 -8.68 -1.22
CA PHE A 188 16.57 -7.34 -1.59
C PHE A 188 16.60 -7.14 -3.11
N PHE A 189 17.16 -8.10 -3.85
CA PHE A 189 17.19 -8.02 -5.31
C PHE A 189 15.78 -8.11 -5.91
N ALA A 190 14.91 -8.99 -5.39
CA ALA A 190 13.54 -9.10 -5.83
C ALA A 190 12.74 -7.81 -5.58
N ASP A 191 12.87 -7.20 -4.40
CA ASP A 191 12.27 -5.91 -4.06
C ASP A 191 12.81 -4.78 -4.95
N SER A 192 14.13 -4.75 -5.17
CA SER A 192 14.77 -3.76 -6.05
C SER A 192 14.30 -3.89 -7.49
N ILE A 193 14.21 -5.11 -8.02
CA ILE A 193 13.70 -5.39 -9.37
C ILE A 193 12.24 -4.96 -9.47
N TRP A 194 11.40 -5.37 -8.52
CA TRP A 194 9.99 -5.02 -8.52
C TRP A 194 9.77 -3.50 -8.43
N LYS A 195 10.53 -2.78 -7.59
CA LYS A 195 10.49 -1.30 -7.52
C LYS A 195 10.93 -0.63 -8.81
N LEU A 196 11.93 -1.17 -9.50
CA LEU A 196 12.36 -0.68 -10.80
C LEU A 196 11.30 -0.93 -11.88
N GLU A 197 10.69 -2.12 -11.90
CA GLU A 197 9.59 -2.47 -12.80
C GLU A 197 8.37 -1.57 -12.56
N LEU A 198 7.98 -1.37 -11.31
CA LEU A 198 6.91 -0.44 -10.94
C LEU A 198 7.22 0.99 -11.42
N GLY A 199 8.44 1.47 -11.16
CA GLY A 199 8.88 2.79 -11.63
C GLY A 199 8.81 2.91 -13.16
N LEU A 200 9.23 1.87 -13.90
CA LEU A 200 9.15 1.82 -15.36
C LEU A 200 7.71 1.83 -15.88
N ASP A 201 6.81 1.07 -15.26
CA ASP A 201 5.40 1.01 -15.67
C ASP A 201 4.68 2.34 -15.38
N LEU A 202 4.94 2.98 -14.23
CA LEU A 202 4.44 4.32 -13.95
C LEU A 202 4.94 5.36 -14.97
N LEU A 203 6.21 5.29 -15.36
CA LEU A 203 6.80 6.18 -16.36
C LEU A 203 6.25 5.98 -17.77
N ARG A 204 5.81 4.76 -18.12
CA ARG A 204 5.13 4.50 -19.39
C ARG A 204 3.79 5.23 -19.47
N ASN A 205 3.12 5.38 -18.35
CA ASN A 205 1.82 6.04 -18.26
C ASN A 205 1.91 7.57 -18.05
N HIS A 206 3.06 8.10 -17.60
CA HIS A 206 3.29 9.53 -17.33
C HIS A 206 4.39 10.15 -18.24
N ALA A 207 3.97 10.63 -19.41
CA ALA A 207 4.85 11.00 -20.52
C ALA A 207 5.80 12.22 -20.30
N ALA A 208 5.48 13.12 -19.36
CA ALA A 208 6.11 14.45 -19.25
C ALA A 208 7.55 14.42 -18.72
N ASN A 209 7.92 13.43 -17.90
CA ASN A 209 9.19 13.42 -17.16
C ASN A 209 10.12 12.24 -17.48
N ARG A 210 9.88 11.56 -18.62
CA ARG A 210 10.62 10.37 -19.06
C ARG A 210 12.15 10.54 -19.06
N ARG A 211 12.66 11.72 -19.41
CA ARG A 211 14.12 11.97 -19.47
C ARG A 211 14.77 12.01 -18.08
N GLN A 212 14.16 12.72 -17.14
CA GLN A 212 14.70 12.88 -15.78
C GLN A 212 14.61 11.57 -15.00
N ALA A 213 13.54 10.81 -15.21
CA ALA A 213 13.40 9.48 -14.63
C ALA A 213 14.38 8.47 -15.24
N TRP A 214 14.64 8.54 -16.55
CA TRP A 214 15.67 7.73 -17.21
C TRP A 214 17.08 8.01 -16.66
N GLU A 215 17.43 9.28 -16.44
CA GLU A 215 18.73 9.66 -15.86
C GLU A 215 18.91 9.09 -14.44
N ARG A 216 17.84 9.11 -13.63
CA ARG A 216 17.83 8.53 -12.27
C ARG A 216 17.91 7.00 -12.29
N LEU A 217 17.11 6.33 -13.14
CA LEU A 217 17.19 4.88 -13.36
C LEU A 217 18.57 4.44 -13.84
N HIS A 218 19.18 5.18 -14.77
CA HIS A 218 20.51 4.90 -15.28
C HIS A 218 21.58 5.03 -14.18
N LYS A 219 21.46 6.04 -13.31
CA LYS A 219 22.35 6.21 -12.16
C LYS A 219 22.26 5.03 -11.18
N ILE A 220 21.04 4.56 -10.89
CA ILE A 220 20.81 3.41 -10.02
C ILE A 220 21.32 2.12 -10.63
N SER A 221 21.13 1.91 -11.94
CA SER A 221 21.69 0.74 -12.63
C SER A 221 23.22 0.66 -12.48
N LYS A 222 23.90 1.81 -12.51
CA LYS A 222 25.35 1.89 -12.27
C LYS A 222 25.72 1.59 -10.82
N GLN A 223 24.93 2.08 -9.86
CA GLN A 223 25.16 1.82 -8.44
C GLN A 223 24.94 0.33 -8.09
N LEU A 224 23.89 -0.29 -8.64
CA LEU A 224 23.63 -1.72 -8.51
C LEU A 224 24.76 -2.55 -9.14
N ALA A 225 25.20 -2.19 -10.35
CA ALA A 225 26.33 -2.86 -11.00
C ALA A 225 27.62 -2.75 -10.17
N GLN A 226 27.88 -1.59 -9.57
CA GLN A 226 29.03 -1.39 -8.67
C GLN A 226 28.91 -2.19 -7.38
N ALA A 227 27.71 -2.29 -6.81
CA ALA A 227 27.45 -3.07 -5.60
C ALA A 227 27.64 -4.58 -5.84
N VAL A 228 27.13 -5.10 -6.97
CA VAL A 228 27.33 -6.50 -7.39
C VAL A 228 28.81 -6.77 -7.63
N GLN A 229 29.51 -5.89 -8.35
CA GLN A 229 30.93 -6.06 -8.63
C GLN A 229 31.78 -6.01 -7.36
N LYS A 230 31.38 -5.21 -6.36
CA LYS A 230 32.05 -5.23 -5.05
C LYS A 230 31.82 -6.55 -4.31
N TRP A 231 30.58 -7.05 -4.32
CA TRP A 231 30.22 -8.33 -3.71
C TRP A 231 30.92 -9.54 -4.36
N GLU A 232 31.17 -9.53 -5.67
CA GLU A 232 31.93 -10.58 -6.35
C GLU A 232 33.43 -10.58 -6.00
N ASN A 233 33.97 -9.45 -5.50
CA ASN A 233 35.39 -9.26 -5.21
C ASN A 233 35.74 -9.35 -3.71
N ASP A 234 34.75 -9.29 -2.82
CA ASP A 234 34.88 -9.44 -1.36
C ASP A 234 34.60 -10.90 -0.94
#